data_AF-A0A378JFF2-F1
#
_entry.id   AF-A0A378JFF2-F1
#
_cell.length_a   1.000
_cell.length_b   1.000
_cell.length_c   1.000
_cell.angle_alpha   90.00
_cell.angle_beta   90.00
_cell.angle_gamma   90.00
#
_symmetry.space_group_name_H-M   'P 1'
#
loop_
_entity.id
_entity.type
_entity.pdbx_description
1 polymer ?
#
loop_
_entity_poly.entity_id
_entity_poly.type
_entity_poly.pdbx_seq_one_letter_code
_entity_poly.pdbx_strand_id
1 'polypeptide(L)'
;MSLSESEVRKISFMDKVARLAHKPGIQVNEIEALLDEELSIVSAGKGLTLLTDLIHLVSFVTMKHFSNPISAIQLFVNENTTRETRKALITAIRMAPKEEDKIYDFICLLAQKNQLSRYTELARVSPLRFYISEEERYEYNEWYLIFDLFGLCKNIPHELIPLIARNFTITTPSAEDLLALRTFFEMMSQFHLLKLEIIEPMLPHLYYKDSIEKLQALLLKLSRMELLKPDVLAAAFPLLNHMDALNLFFTIYQEELLLDSSRPAILEQLSTYCQLSLPNKDSYDDVVPTNTPLHQAIIDRNYDNLKRALDLANTKLLLATSYENTALTLACKLADETAATLILTKMHELGCDVDQADHHGMTALHWARFYRFNNLSIDLITAGANPELMTLNGKNSEYFAKHTFLLMDFQIESGREIIEDYFKLKNSALTDVAFHAEKIALNLKLTSRDEIMALYHADDTAQLRSSNRFYLFFKVFRTRLVEWLARQNELELSPQHSIR
;
A
#
# COMPACT_ATOMS: atom_id res chain seq x y z
N MET A 1 -51.70 8.32 22.67
CA MET A 1 -51.97 8.97 21.37
C MET A 1 -52.55 7.92 20.44
N SER A 2 -53.82 8.00 20.09
CA SER A 2 -54.47 7.08 19.14
C SER A 2 -54.00 7.42 17.72
N LEU A 3 -53.49 6.43 16.99
CA LEU A 3 -53.19 6.55 15.56
C LEU A 3 -54.45 6.98 14.80
N SER A 4 -54.33 7.88 13.84
CA SER A 4 -55.47 8.32 13.03
C SER A 4 -56.02 7.14 12.18
N GLU A 5 -57.33 7.13 11.90
CA GLU A 5 -57.96 6.07 11.09
C GLU A 5 -57.30 5.91 9.70
N SER A 6 -56.70 6.99 9.17
CA SER A 6 -55.91 6.98 7.93
C SER A 6 -54.56 6.28 8.06
N GLU A 7 -53.93 6.33 9.24
CA GLU A 7 -52.65 5.66 9.51
C GLU A 7 -52.87 4.17 9.75
N VAL A 8 -53.96 3.81 10.43
CA VAL A 8 -54.38 2.40 10.62
C VAL A 8 -54.69 1.72 9.28
N ARG A 9 -55.36 2.42 8.33
CA ARG A 9 -55.60 1.88 6.98
C ARG A 9 -54.33 1.75 6.13
N LYS A 10 -53.35 2.67 6.27
CA LYS A 10 -52.06 2.60 5.55
C LYS A 10 -51.19 1.44 6.01
N ILE A 11 -51.14 1.19 7.32
CA ILE A 11 -50.46 0.03 7.91
C ILE A 11 -51.12 -1.25 7.36
N SER A 12 -52.46 -1.31 7.35
CA SER A 12 -53.22 -2.43 6.78
C SER A 12 -52.94 -2.70 5.29
N PHE A 13 -52.78 -1.67 4.45
CA PHE A 13 -52.46 -1.84 3.02
C PHE A 13 -51.04 -2.39 2.77
N MET A 14 -50.02 -1.79 3.38
CA MET A 14 -48.64 -2.26 3.25
C MET A 14 -48.49 -3.67 3.79
N ASP A 15 -49.21 -4.01 4.87
CA ASP A 15 -49.28 -5.37 5.40
C ASP A 15 -49.92 -6.36 4.42
N LYS A 16 -50.97 -5.97 3.68
CA LYS A 16 -51.59 -6.80 2.64
C LYS A 16 -50.60 -7.09 1.50
N VAL A 17 -49.94 -6.05 0.97
CA VAL A 17 -48.95 -6.21 -0.10
C VAL A 17 -47.76 -7.02 0.41
N ALA A 18 -47.27 -6.75 1.62
CA ALA A 18 -46.19 -7.50 2.23
C ALA A 18 -46.55 -8.99 2.38
N ARG A 19 -47.74 -9.32 2.88
CA ARG A 19 -48.22 -10.71 2.98
C ARG A 19 -48.26 -11.39 1.62
N LEU A 20 -48.74 -10.69 0.60
CA LEU A 20 -48.84 -11.23 -0.76
C LEU A 20 -47.44 -11.43 -1.37
N ALA A 21 -46.55 -10.45 -1.24
CA ALA A 21 -45.19 -10.49 -1.77
C ALA A 21 -44.29 -11.55 -1.11
N HIS A 22 -44.58 -11.96 0.13
CA HIS A 22 -43.86 -13.05 0.82
C HIS A 22 -44.47 -14.44 0.57
N LYS A 23 -45.55 -14.54 -0.20
CA LYS A 23 -46.18 -15.83 -0.57
C LYS A 23 -45.28 -16.58 -1.57
N PRO A 24 -44.94 -17.86 -1.33
CA PRO A 24 -44.14 -18.64 -2.28
C PRO A 24 -44.83 -18.77 -3.64
N GLY A 25 -44.07 -18.54 -4.73
CA GLY A 25 -44.56 -18.69 -6.10
C GLY A 25 -45.47 -17.56 -6.60
N ILE A 26 -45.55 -16.45 -5.87
CA ILE A 26 -46.35 -15.27 -6.25
C ILE A 26 -45.88 -14.68 -7.60
N GLN A 27 -46.85 -14.36 -8.47
CA GLN A 27 -46.59 -13.64 -9.71
C GLN A 27 -46.79 -12.14 -9.54
N VAL A 28 -46.02 -11.32 -10.26
CA VAL A 28 -46.13 -9.84 -10.20
C VAL A 28 -47.55 -9.37 -10.56
N ASN A 29 -48.21 -10.04 -11.51
CA ASN A 29 -49.57 -9.73 -11.93
C ASN A 29 -50.61 -9.83 -10.79
N GLU A 30 -50.39 -10.71 -9.81
CA GLU A 30 -51.27 -10.79 -8.63
C GLU A 30 -51.12 -9.56 -7.72
N ILE A 31 -49.92 -8.97 -7.68
CA ILE A 31 -49.66 -7.72 -6.97
C ILE A 31 -50.23 -6.54 -7.74
N GLU A 32 -50.08 -6.50 -9.07
CA GLU A 32 -50.70 -5.48 -9.93
C GLU A 32 -52.22 -5.40 -9.73
N ALA A 33 -52.91 -6.54 -9.73
CA ALA A 33 -54.36 -6.60 -9.49
C ALA A 33 -54.77 -6.03 -8.13
N LEU A 34 -53.97 -6.28 -7.07
CA LEU A 34 -54.21 -5.72 -5.74
C LEU A 34 -53.99 -4.20 -5.71
N LEU A 35 -52.99 -3.71 -6.43
CA LEU A 35 -52.69 -2.27 -6.51
C LEU A 35 -53.80 -1.50 -7.24
N ASP A 36 -54.35 -2.07 -8.31
CA ASP A 36 -55.46 -1.48 -9.06
C ASP A 36 -56.74 -1.38 -8.20
N GLU A 37 -57.03 -2.41 -7.40
CA GLU A 37 -58.15 -2.40 -6.46
C GLU A 37 -58.00 -1.29 -5.41
N GLU A 38 -56.82 -1.19 -4.79
CA GLU A 38 -56.56 -0.22 -3.71
C GLU A 38 -56.46 1.23 -4.24
N LEU A 39 -56.04 1.45 -5.49
CA LEU A 39 -56.05 2.77 -6.13
C LEU A 39 -57.46 3.36 -6.21
N SER A 40 -58.48 2.52 -6.33
CA SER A 40 -59.89 2.96 -6.35
C SER A 40 -60.43 3.39 -4.97
N ILE A 41 -59.73 3.05 -3.88
CA ILE A 41 -60.21 3.18 -2.50
C ILE A 41 -59.47 4.29 -1.72
N VAL A 42 -58.20 4.57 -2.05
CA VAL A 42 -57.34 5.46 -1.26
C VAL A 42 -57.61 6.95 -1.54
N SER A 43 -57.84 7.73 -0.48
CA SER A 43 -58.02 9.19 -0.55
C SER A 43 -56.69 9.96 -0.61
N ALA A 44 -56.73 11.20 -1.13
CA ALA A 44 -55.55 12.04 -1.34
C ALA A 44 -54.74 12.28 -0.05
N GLY A 45 -53.42 12.12 -0.11
CA GLY A 45 -52.50 12.34 1.00
C GLY A 45 -51.28 11.41 0.99
N LYS A 46 -50.55 11.31 2.11
CA LYS A 46 -49.31 10.49 2.23
C LYS A 46 -49.48 9.01 1.83
N GLY A 47 -50.69 8.46 1.97
CA GLY A 47 -51.00 7.08 1.58
C GLY A 47 -51.04 6.90 0.07
N LEU A 48 -51.63 7.88 -0.64
CA LEU A 48 -51.64 7.90 -2.10
C LEU A 48 -50.22 8.00 -2.67
N THR A 49 -49.33 8.80 -2.07
CA THR A 49 -47.93 8.89 -2.53
C THR A 49 -47.19 7.55 -2.45
N LEU A 50 -47.31 6.84 -1.33
CA LEU A 50 -46.69 5.50 -1.17
C LEU A 50 -47.28 4.47 -2.13
N LEU A 51 -48.59 4.52 -2.36
CA LEU A 51 -49.27 3.67 -3.34
C LEU A 51 -48.78 3.95 -4.76
N THR A 52 -48.70 5.22 -5.16
CA THR A 52 -48.18 5.65 -6.47
C THR A 52 -46.72 5.22 -6.64
N ASP A 53 -45.87 5.44 -5.64
CA ASP A 53 -44.47 5.01 -5.63
C ASP A 53 -44.34 3.48 -5.85
N LEU A 54 -45.20 2.69 -5.20
CA LEU A 54 -45.25 1.24 -5.36
C LEU A 54 -45.75 0.82 -6.76
N ILE A 55 -46.78 1.49 -7.30
CA ILE A 55 -47.26 1.26 -8.67
C ILE A 55 -46.14 1.54 -9.68
N HIS A 56 -45.38 2.63 -9.51
CA HIS A 56 -44.22 2.91 -10.35
C HIS A 56 -43.18 1.80 -10.27
N LEU A 57 -42.85 1.34 -9.06
CA LEU A 57 -41.90 0.24 -8.89
C LEU A 57 -42.36 -1.03 -9.61
N VAL A 58 -43.61 -1.44 -9.40
CA VAL A 58 -44.19 -2.64 -10.03
C VAL A 58 -44.17 -2.51 -11.54
N SER A 59 -44.63 -1.38 -12.09
CA SER A 59 -44.58 -1.11 -13.53
C SER A 59 -43.16 -1.21 -14.09
N PHE A 60 -42.16 -0.64 -13.41
CA PHE A 60 -40.78 -0.71 -13.86
C PHE A 60 -40.22 -2.14 -13.79
N VAL A 61 -40.43 -2.90 -12.72
CA VAL A 61 -39.91 -4.29 -12.66
C VAL A 61 -40.58 -5.19 -13.70
N THR A 62 -41.88 -5.01 -13.97
CA THR A 62 -42.61 -5.73 -15.02
C THR A 62 -42.06 -5.41 -16.41
N MET A 63 -41.82 -4.12 -16.71
CA MET A 63 -41.28 -3.68 -18.01
C MET A 63 -39.83 -4.09 -18.30
N LYS A 64 -39.07 -4.43 -17.26
CA LYS A 64 -37.62 -4.72 -17.37
C LYS A 64 -37.30 -6.21 -17.46
N HIS A 65 -38.27 -7.09 -17.21
CA HIS A 65 -38.14 -8.55 -17.34
C HIS A 65 -36.99 -9.17 -16.53
N PHE A 66 -36.80 -8.73 -15.28
CA PHE A 66 -35.85 -9.38 -14.37
C PHE A 66 -36.35 -10.78 -13.97
N SER A 67 -35.42 -11.70 -13.64
CA SER A 67 -35.75 -13.07 -13.26
C SER A 67 -36.47 -13.17 -11.91
N ASN A 68 -36.21 -12.23 -10.99
CA ASN A 68 -36.83 -12.20 -9.65
C ASN A 68 -37.36 -10.80 -9.27
N PRO A 69 -38.40 -10.30 -9.96
CA PRO A 69 -38.92 -8.94 -9.78
C PRO A 69 -39.58 -8.71 -8.41
N ILE A 70 -39.92 -9.78 -7.68
CA ILE A 70 -40.59 -9.72 -6.38
C ILE A 70 -39.67 -9.18 -5.28
N SER A 71 -38.35 -9.39 -5.38
CA SER A 71 -37.41 -8.94 -4.35
C SER A 71 -37.39 -7.43 -4.14
N ALA A 72 -37.45 -6.62 -5.21
CA ALA A 72 -37.56 -5.17 -5.08
C ALA A 72 -38.86 -4.75 -4.39
N ILE A 73 -39.97 -5.44 -4.69
CA ILE A 73 -41.28 -5.17 -4.06
C ILE A 73 -41.22 -5.51 -2.57
N GLN A 74 -40.67 -6.68 -2.20
CA GLN A 74 -40.46 -7.09 -0.81
C GLN A 74 -39.61 -6.08 -0.04
N LEU A 75 -38.53 -5.58 -0.65
CA LEU A 75 -37.68 -4.55 -0.04
C LEU A 75 -38.43 -3.22 0.13
N PHE A 76 -39.24 -2.82 -0.85
CA PHE A 76 -40.01 -1.58 -0.77
C PHE A 76 -41.02 -1.60 0.39
N VAL A 77 -41.71 -2.73 0.57
CA VAL A 77 -42.74 -2.89 1.61
C VAL A 77 -42.20 -3.23 2.99
N ASN A 78 -40.91 -3.57 3.11
CA ASN A 78 -40.27 -3.86 4.38
C ASN A 78 -40.29 -2.61 5.31
N GLU A 79 -40.62 -2.83 6.58
CA GLU A 79 -40.70 -1.78 7.60
C GLU A 79 -39.33 -1.11 7.86
N ASN A 80 -38.23 -1.88 7.74
CA ASN A 80 -36.87 -1.41 7.97
C ASN A 80 -36.27 -0.60 6.81
N THR A 81 -36.97 -0.53 5.68
CA THR A 81 -36.51 0.25 4.52
C THR A 81 -36.84 1.73 4.73
N THR A 82 -35.83 2.59 4.67
CA THR A 82 -36.01 4.04 4.86
C THR A 82 -36.78 4.66 3.70
N ARG A 83 -37.33 5.86 3.91
CA ARG A 83 -38.04 6.59 2.85
C ARG A 83 -37.11 6.94 1.69
N GLU A 84 -35.87 7.30 2.01
CA GLU A 84 -34.81 7.65 1.07
C GLU A 84 -34.48 6.44 0.20
N THR A 85 -34.31 5.25 0.81
CA THR A 85 -34.06 4.00 0.09
C THR A 85 -35.24 3.61 -0.81
N ARG A 86 -36.50 3.79 -0.38
CA ARG A 86 -37.68 3.51 -1.24
C ARG A 86 -37.67 4.35 -2.52
N LYS A 87 -37.37 5.66 -2.40
CA LYS A 87 -37.24 6.55 -3.56
C LYS A 87 -36.05 6.21 -4.44
N ALA A 88 -34.92 5.88 -3.82
CA ALA A 88 -33.72 5.44 -4.50
C ALA A 88 -33.98 4.16 -5.29
N LEU A 89 -34.68 3.19 -4.71
CA LEU A 89 -35.04 1.93 -5.34
C LEU A 89 -35.85 2.14 -6.62
N ILE A 90 -36.88 2.98 -6.59
CA ILE A 90 -37.67 3.34 -7.78
C ILE A 90 -36.77 3.98 -8.85
N THR A 91 -35.94 4.93 -8.44
CA THR A 91 -35.04 5.67 -9.35
C THR A 91 -34.02 4.73 -10.00
N ALA A 92 -33.42 3.84 -9.22
CA ALA A 92 -32.45 2.87 -9.65
C ALA A 92 -33.03 1.86 -10.65
N ILE A 93 -34.19 1.27 -10.31
CA ILE A 93 -34.88 0.29 -11.17
C ILE A 93 -35.35 0.94 -12.48
N ARG A 94 -35.81 2.20 -12.43
CA ARG A 94 -36.15 2.97 -13.63
C ARG A 94 -34.95 3.11 -14.57
N MET A 95 -33.77 3.44 -14.02
CA MET A 95 -32.53 3.64 -14.75
C MET A 95 -31.85 2.33 -15.19
N ALA A 96 -32.14 1.20 -14.52
CA ALA A 96 -31.54 -0.09 -14.82
C ALA A 96 -31.84 -0.56 -16.26
N PRO A 97 -30.89 -1.19 -16.95
CA PRO A 97 -31.15 -1.81 -18.25
C PRO A 97 -32.10 -3.01 -18.13
N LYS A 98 -32.75 -3.39 -19.25
CA LYS A 98 -33.66 -4.54 -19.32
C LYS A 98 -32.86 -5.85 -19.24
N GLU A 99 -33.45 -6.89 -18.64
CA GLU A 99 -32.92 -8.28 -18.61
C GLU A 99 -31.52 -8.41 -17.98
N GLU A 100 -31.14 -7.47 -17.10
CA GLU A 100 -29.81 -7.40 -16.50
C GLU A 100 -29.88 -7.72 -15.01
N ASP A 101 -30.04 -9.00 -14.69
CA ASP A 101 -30.25 -9.51 -13.32
C ASP A 101 -29.10 -9.15 -12.38
N LYS A 102 -27.85 -9.12 -12.85
CA LYS A 102 -26.69 -8.70 -12.03
C LYS A 102 -26.87 -7.29 -11.47
N ILE A 103 -27.33 -6.36 -12.32
CA ILE A 103 -27.56 -4.97 -11.92
C ILE A 103 -28.74 -4.90 -10.96
N TYR A 104 -29.83 -5.61 -11.27
CA TYR A 104 -31.01 -5.68 -10.43
C TYR A 104 -30.71 -6.21 -9.02
N ASP A 105 -29.99 -7.34 -8.93
CA ASP A 105 -29.63 -7.96 -7.66
C ASP A 105 -28.70 -7.04 -6.85
N PHE A 106 -27.76 -6.36 -7.50
CA PHE A 106 -26.88 -5.38 -6.84
C PHE A 106 -27.68 -4.20 -6.25
N ILE A 107 -28.65 -3.66 -7.00
CA ILE A 107 -29.57 -2.63 -6.52
C ILE A 107 -30.32 -3.12 -5.28
N CYS A 108 -30.90 -4.32 -5.33
CA CYS A 108 -31.65 -4.91 -4.23
C CYS A 108 -30.77 -5.10 -2.97
N LEU A 109 -29.54 -5.59 -3.13
CA LEU A 109 -28.60 -5.78 -2.03
C LEU A 109 -28.20 -4.46 -1.35
N LEU A 110 -27.93 -3.41 -2.13
CA LEU A 110 -27.67 -2.07 -1.58
C LEU A 110 -28.91 -1.49 -0.88
N ALA A 111 -30.09 -1.68 -1.46
CA ALA A 111 -31.35 -1.23 -0.87
C ALA A 111 -31.64 -1.94 0.46
N GLN A 112 -31.39 -3.24 0.56
CA GLN A 112 -31.54 -4.02 1.80
C GLN A 112 -30.72 -3.43 2.97
N LYS A 113 -29.61 -2.74 2.67
CA LYS A 113 -28.72 -2.13 3.65
C LYS A 113 -28.89 -0.62 3.77
N ASN A 114 -29.90 -0.05 3.12
CA ASN A 114 -30.16 1.39 3.04
C ASN A 114 -28.97 2.21 2.50
N GLN A 115 -28.18 1.64 1.58
CA GLN A 115 -26.98 2.28 0.98
C GLN A 115 -27.19 2.72 -0.47
N LEU A 116 -28.41 2.60 -1.00
CA LEU A 116 -28.71 2.88 -2.41
C LEU A 116 -28.84 4.38 -2.73
N SER A 117 -29.29 5.20 -1.77
CA SER A 117 -29.67 6.61 -1.99
C SER A 117 -28.60 7.44 -2.69
N ARG A 118 -27.36 7.39 -2.20
CA ARG A 118 -26.21 8.12 -2.74
C ARG A 118 -25.99 7.90 -4.24
N TYR A 119 -26.22 6.68 -4.73
CA TYR A 119 -25.96 6.36 -6.14
C TYR A 119 -27.02 6.95 -7.07
N THR A 120 -28.21 7.22 -6.54
CA THR A 120 -29.37 7.71 -7.29
C THR A 120 -29.56 9.23 -7.20
N GLU A 121 -28.67 9.93 -6.51
CA GLU A 121 -28.62 11.39 -6.44
C GLU A 121 -27.63 11.95 -7.48
N LEU A 122 -27.89 13.16 -7.97
CA LEU A 122 -26.95 13.87 -8.86
C LEU A 122 -25.70 14.22 -8.06
N ALA A 123 -24.57 13.59 -8.37
CA ALA A 123 -23.29 13.91 -7.78
C ALA A 123 -22.60 14.99 -8.61
N ARG A 124 -22.04 16.02 -7.94
CA ARG A 124 -21.06 16.90 -8.57
C ARG A 124 -19.76 16.13 -8.71
N VAL A 125 -19.33 15.88 -9.95
CA VAL A 125 -18.09 15.18 -10.26
C VAL A 125 -17.16 16.09 -11.05
N SER A 126 -15.86 15.81 -11.01
CA SER A 126 -14.92 16.39 -11.96
C SER A 126 -15.43 16.14 -13.39
N PRO A 127 -15.35 17.12 -14.32
CA PRO A 127 -15.98 17.02 -15.63
C PRO A 127 -15.65 15.70 -16.33
N LEU A 128 -16.65 14.83 -16.48
CA LEU A 128 -16.49 13.58 -17.23
C LEU A 128 -16.35 13.95 -18.71
N ARG A 129 -15.17 13.70 -19.27
CA ARG A 129 -14.88 13.93 -20.70
C ARG A 129 -15.17 12.66 -21.48
N PHE A 130 -16.28 12.65 -22.21
CA PHE A 130 -16.57 11.58 -23.16
C PHE A 130 -16.10 11.98 -24.56
N TYR A 131 -15.56 11.01 -25.31
CA TYR A 131 -15.33 11.14 -26.75
C TYR A 131 -16.50 10.48 -27.48
N ILE A 132 -17.32 11.27 -28.16
CA ILE A 132 -18.31 10.77 -29.10
C ILE A 132 -17.93 11.38 -30.45
N SER A 133 -17.22 10.59 -31.27
CA SER A 133 -16.61 11.01 -32.56
C SER A 133 -15.53 12.10 -32.43
N GLU A 134 -14.67 12.23 -33.46
CA GLU A 134 -13.50 13.12 -33.45
C GLU A 134 -13.83 14.62 -33.29
N GLU A 135 -15.12 15.01 -33.28
CA GLU A 135 -15.53 16.42 -33.34
C GLU A 135 -16.44 16.91 -32.19
N GLU A 136 -16.96 16.06 -31.29
CA GLU A 136 -17.84 16.52 -30.20
C GLU A 136 -17.35 16.13 -28.80
N ARG A 137 -16.96 17.13 -28.01
CA ARG A 137 -16.66 17.02 -26.57
C ARG A 137 -17.83 17.55 -25.75
N TYR A 138 -18.43 16.70 -24.94
CA TYR A 138 -19.40 17.10 -23.92
C TYR A 138 -18.75 17.11 -22.53
N GLU A 139 -18.92 18.20 -21.79
CA GLU A 139 -18.53 18.32 -20.38
C GLU A 139 -19.78 18.31 -19.51
N TYR A 140 -19.92 17.27 -18.69
CA TYR A 140 -20.99 17.18 -17.69
C TYR A 140 -20.42 17.43 -16.29
N ASN A 141 -21.05 18.34 -15.56
CA ASN A 141 -20.68 18.69 -14.17
C ASN A 141 -21.54 17.96 -13.12
N GLU A 142 -22.57 17.23 -13.55
CA GLU A 142 -23.44 16.43 -12.70
C GLU A 142 -23.59 15.03 -13.30
N TRP A 143 -23.44 13.99 -12.48
CA TRP A 143 -23.47 12.60 -12.92
C TRP A 143 -24.11 11.70 -11.86
N TYR A 144 -24.87 10.70 -12.30
CA TYR A 144 -25.38 9.67 -11.39
C TYR A 144 -24.36 8.56 -11.24
N LEU A 145 -23.79 8.40 -10.04
CA LEU A 145 -22.84 7.32 -9.71
C LEU A 145 -23.40 5.91 -10.00
N ILE A 146 -24.73 5.75 -10.07
CA ILE A 146 -25.35 4.48 -10.41
C ILE A 146 -24.96 3.95 -11.79
N PHE A 147 -24.63 4.81 -12.76
CA PHE A 147 -24.16 4.34 -14.06
C PHE A 147 -22.77 3.70 -13.99
N ASP A 148 -21.92 4.17 -13.07
CA ASP A 148 -20.64 3.55 -12.79
C ASP A 148 -20.82 2.17 -12.14
N LEU A 149 -21.79 2.04 -11.22
CA LEU A 149 -22.20 0.74 -10.68
C LEU A 149 -22.71 -0.21 -11.76
N PHE A 150 -23.51 0.28 -12.70
CA PHE A 150 -24.04 -0.57 -13.76
C PHE A 150 -22.93 -1.12 -14.65
N GLY A 151 -22.00 -0.27 -15.07
CA GLY A 151 -20.86 -0.76 -15.86
C GLY A 151 -19.93 -1.68 -15.06
N LEU A 152 -19.79 -1.50 -13.74
CA LEU A 152 -19.09 -2.44 -12.88
C LEU A 152 -19.79 -3.82 -12.89
N CYS A 153 -21.11 -3.85 -12.67
CA CYS A 153 -21.90 -5.09 -12.60
C CYS A 153 -21.88 -5.88 -13.92
N LYS A 154 -21.82 -5.20 -15.06
CA LYS A 154 -21.74 -5.85 -16.37
C LYS A 154 -20.49 -6.71 -16.53
N ASN A 155 -19.37 -6.29 -15.95
CA ASN A 155 -18.07 -6.92 -16.17
C ASN A 155 -17.69 -7.96 -15.12
N ILE A 156 -18.53 -8.17 -14.09
CA ILE A 156 -18.29 -9.18 -13.04
C ILE A 156 -19.24 -10.37 -13.14
N PRO A 157 -18.81 -11.61 -12.78
CA PRO A 157 -19.66 -12.76 -12.63
C PRO A 157 -20.76 -12.54 -11.58
N HIS A 158 -21.91 -13.19 -11.78
CA HIS A 158 -23.06 -13.08 -10.87
C HIS A 158 -22.71 -13.52 -9.43
N GLU A 159 -21.86 -14.53 -9.27
CA GLU A 159 -21.36 -15.00 -7.96
C GLU A 159 -20.61 -13.93 -7.13
N LEU A 160 -20.01 -12.92 -7.77
CA LEU A 160 -19.31 -11.84 -7.08
C LEU A 160 -20.25 -10.72 -6.63
N ILE A 161 -21.47 -10.64 -7.19
CA ILE A 161 -22.42 -9.55 -6.90
C ILE A 161 -22.69 -9.42 -5.39
N PRO A 162 -23.00 -10.49 -4.63
CA PRO A 162 -23.20 -10.39 -3.19
C PRO A 162 -21.95 -9.93 -2.43
N LEU A 163 -20.76 -10.37 -2.84
CA LEU A 163 -19.50 -10.02 -2.20
C LEU A 163 -19.20 -8.52 -2.37
N ILE A 164 -19.28 -8.01 -3.59
CA ILE A 164 -19.01 -6.60 -3.90
C ILE A 164 -20.09 -5.71 -3.30
N ALA A 165 -21.36 -6.10 -3.36
CA ALA A 165 -22.44 -5.34 -2.73
C ALA A 165 -22.24 -5.25 -1.21
N ARG A 166 -21.89 -6.36 -0.53
CA ARG A 166 -21.54 -6.36 0.90
C ARG A 166 -20.38 -5.40 1.17
N ASN A 167 -19.37 -5.37 0.29
CA ASN A 167 -18.24 -4.48 0.42
C ASN A 167 -18.66 -3.00 0.40
N PHE A 168 -19.61 -2.64 -0.45
CA PHE A 168 -20.11 -1.26 -0.58
C PHE A 168 -21.06 -0.87 0.56
N THR A 169 -21.33 -1.77 1.50
CA THR A 169 -22.10 -1.43 2.72
C THR A 169 -21.21 -0.91 3.84
N ILE A 170 -19.92 -1.19 3.77
CA ILE A 170 -18.91 -0.76 4.74
C ILE A 170 -18.03 0.37 4.18
N THR A 171 -18.11 0.66 2.88
CA THR A 171 -17.35 1.72 2.22
C THR A 171 -18.22 2.66 1.40
N THR A 172 -17.65 3.80 1.03
CA THR A 172 -18.33 4.88 0.30
C THR A 172 -17.53 5.27 -0.94
N PRO A 173 -17.43 4.38 -1.96
CA PRO A 173 -16.57 4.62 -3.11
C PRO A 173 -16.95 5.90 -3.86
N SER A 174 -15.93 6.61 -4.34
CA SER A 174 -16.03 7.72 -5.28
C SER A 174 -16.15 7.22 -6.72
N ALA A 175 -16.42 8.12 -7.67
CA ALA A 175 -16.40 7.78 -9.09
C ALA A 175 -15.04 7.22 -9.54
N GLU A 176 -13.94 7.77 -9.00
CA GLU A 176 -12.59 7.29 -9.31
C GLU A 176 -12.34 5.89 -8.75
N ASP A 177 -12.83 5.59 -7.54
CA ASP A 177 -12.71 4.25 -6.94
C ASP A 177 -13.47 3.21 -7.77
N LEU A 178 -14.68 3.55 -8.24
CA LEU A 178 -15.48 2.66 -9.09
C LEU A 178 -14.82 2.41 -10.45
N LEU A 179 -14.19 3.43 -11.03
CA LEU A 179 -13.44 3.31 -12.28
C LEU A 179 -12.19 2.43 -12.10
N ALA A 180 -11.43 2.64 -11.02
CA ALA A 180 -10.28 1.81 -10.67
C ALA A 180 -10.69 0.34 -10.47
N LEU A 181 -11.78 0.10 -9.71
CA LEU A 181 -12.29 -1.24 -9.46
C LEU A 181 -12.78 -1.93 -10.74
N ARG A 182 -13.43 -1.19 -11.65
CA ARG A 182 -13.83 -1.73 -12.96
C ARG A 182 -12.62 -2.14 -13.78
N THR A 183 -11.63 -1.26 -13.89
CA THR A 183 -10.38 -1.51 -14.64
C THR A 183 -9.65 -2.72 -14.08
N PHE A 184 -9.62 -2.82 -12.75
CA PHE A 184 -9.07 -3.98 -12.05
C PHE A 184 -9.80 -5.28 -12.40
N PHE A 185 -11.14 -5.31 -12.38
CA PHE A 185 -11.89 -6.53 -12.75
C PHE A 185 -11.78 -6.89 -14.24
N GLU A 186 -11.69 -5.90 -15.13
CA GLU A 186 -11.42 -6.14 -16.55
C GLU A 186 -10.06 -6.84 -16.73
N MET A 187 -9.02 -6.37 -16.04
CA MET A 187 -7.71 -7.04 -16.01
C MET A 187 -7.79 -8.46 -15.42
N MET A 188 -8.48 -8.64 -14.29
CA MET A 188 -8.65 -9.97 -13.68
C MET A 188 -9.40 -10.94 -14.61
N SER A 189 -10.36 -10.44 -15.39
CA SER A 189 -11.07 -11.21 -16.41
C SER A 189 -10.14 -11.66 -17.54
N GLN A 190 -9.27 -10.76 -18.02
CA GLN A 190 -8.25 -11.07 -19.02
C GLN A 190 -7.28 -12.16 -18.56
N PHE A 191 -6.96 -12.20 -17.26
CA PHE A 191 -6.13 -13.25 -16.66
C PHE A 191 -6.90 -14.50 -16.24
N HIS A 192 -8.22 -14.56 -16.46
CA HIS A 192 -9.09 -15.66 -16.01
C HIS A 192 -9.07 -15.88 -14.48
N LEU A 193 -8.82 -14.82 -13.71
CA LEU A 193 -8.72 -14.83 -12.25
C LEU A 193 -9.96 -14.25 -11.55
N LEU A 194 -10.99 -13.87 -12.31
CA LEU A 194 -12.20 -13.26 -11.77
C LEU A 194 -13.15 -14.33 -11.19
N LYS A 195 -12.75 -14.92 -10.06
CA LYS A 195 -13.49 -15.97 -9.32
C LYS A 195 -13.59 -15.60 -7.84
N LEU A 196 -14.65 -16.07 -7.18
CA LEU A 196 -14.91 -15.78 -5.76
C LEU A 196 -13.69 -16.05 -4.85
N GLU A 197 -13.11 -17.25 -4.95
CA GLU A 197 -11.96 -17.70 -4.13
C GLU A 197 -10.69 -16.84 -4.28
N ILE A 198 -10.55 -16.12 -5.40
CA ILE A 198 -9.40 -15.27 -5.69
C ILE A 198 -9.68 -13.82 -5.26
N ILE A 199 -10.90 -13.33 -5.51
CA ILE A 199 -11.27 -11.95 -5.22
C ILE A 199 -11.52 -11.73 -3.72
N GLU A 200 -12.08 -12.71 -3.02
CA GLU A 200 -12.42 -12.58 -1.59
C GLU A 200 -11.21 -12.23 -0.70
N PRO A 201 -10.03 -12.89 -0.81
CA PRO A 201 -8.83 -12.50 -0.06
C PRO A 201 -8.34 -11.08 -0.36
N MET A 202 -8.61 -10.58 -1.57
CA MET A 202 -8.15 -9.26 -2.02
C MET A 202 -9.09 -8.13 -1.60
N LEU A 203 -10.31 -8.45 -1.16
CA LEU A 203 -11.37 -7.50 -0.88
C LEU A 203 -10.95 -6.31 0.01
N PRO A 204 -10.13 -6.48 1.07
CA PRO A 204 -9.66 -5.37 1.90
C PRO A 204 -8.83 -4.31 1.16
N HIS A 205 -8.31 -4.64 -0.02
CA HIS A 205 -7.50 -3.75 -0.85
C HIS A 205 -8.27 -3.17 -2.04
N LEU A 206 -9.55 -3.55 -2.20
CA LEU A 206 -10.40 -3.16 -3.33
C LEU A 206 -11.36 -2.00 -3.00
N TYR A 207 -10.99 -1.15 -2.04
CA TYR A 207 -11.83 -0.04 -1.57
C TYR A 207 -11.55 1.28 -2.25
N TYR A 208 -10.27 1.64 -2.30
CA TYR A 208 -9.81 2.96 -2.71
C TYR A 208 -8.86 2.82 -3.88
N LYS A 209 -8.95 3.77 -4.82
CA LYS A 209 -8.15 3.84 -6.03
C LYS A 209 -6.67 3.51 -5.79
N ASP A 210 -6.02 4.19 -4.86
CA ASP A 210 -4.58 3.98 -4.60
C ASP A 210 -4.25 2.55 -4.16
N SER A 211 -5.13 1.92 -3.38
CA SER A 211 -4.94 0.53 -2.95
C SER A 211 -5.20 -0.47 -4.08
N ILE A 212 -6.23 -0.21 -4.88
CA ILE A 212 -6.57 -0.99 -6.07
C ILE A 212 -5.42 -0.92 -7.08
N GLU A 213 -4.93 0.27 -7.39
CA GLU A 213 -3.84 0.49 -8.35
C GLU A 213 -2.52 -0.15 -7.89
N LYS A 214 -2.19 -0.07 -6.59
CA LYS A 214 -1.03 -0.79 -6.02
C LYS A 214 -1.15 -2.30 -6.19
N LEU A 215 -2.33 -2.86 -5.92
CA LEU A 215 -2.59 -4.28 -6.07
C LEU A 215 -2.55 -4.72 -7.54
N GLN A 216 -3.15 -3.91 -8.42
CA GLN A 216 -3.10 -4.09 -9.86
C GLN A 216 -1.66 -4.09 -10.36
N ALA A 217 -0.83 -3.15 -9.90
CA ALA A 217 0.58 -3.06 -10.27
C ALA A 217 1.38 -4.30 -9.84
N LEU A 218 1.14 -4.83 -8.63
CA LEU A 218 1.74 -6.09 -8.17
C LEU A 218 1.35 -7.25 -9.08
N LEU A 219 0.06 -7.44 -9.37
CA LEU A 219 -0.40 -8.54 -10.22
C LEU A 219 0.13 -8.44 -11.66
N LEU A 220 0.16 -7.24 -12.24
CA LEU A 220 0.76 -7.00 -13.55
C LEU A 220 2.26 -7.31 -13.54
N LYS A 221 2.96 -6.97 -12.46
CA LYS A 221 4.38 -7.31 -12.29
C LYS A 221 4.58 -8.83 -12.21
N LEU A 222 3.78 -9.53 -11.41
CA LEU A 222 3.81 -10.99 -11.34
C LEU A 222 3.51 -11.63 -12.70
N SER A 223 2.54 -11.10 -13.46
CA SER A 223 2.27 -11.55 -14.83
C SER A 223 3.49 -11.39 -15.73
N ARG A 224 4.14 -10.22 -15.74
CA ARG A 224 5.36 -9.96 -16.53
C ARG A 224 6.54 -10.85 -16.12
N MET A 225 6.59 -11.24 -14.85
CA MET A 225 7.60 -12.15 -14.31
C MET A 225 7.26 -13.63 -14.53
N GLU A 226 6.14 -13.96 -15.18
CA GLU A 226 5.60 -15.32 -15.32
C GLU A 226 5.32 -16.03 -13.97
N LEU A 227 5.03 -15.24 -12.93
CA LEU A 227 4.75 -15.68 -11.56
C LEU A 227 3.27 -15.57 -11.17
N LEU A 228 2.38 -15.26 -12.12
CA LEU A 228 0.93 -15.25 -11.88
C LEU A 228 0.37 -16.69 -11.82
N LYS A 229 0.79 -17.44 -10.80
CA LYS A 229 0.48 -18.87 -10.58
C LYS A 229 -0.34 -19.07 -9.30
N PRO A 230 -1.19 -20.11 -9.21
CA PRO A 230 -2.07 -20.32 -8.06
C PRO A 230 -1.35 -20.45 -6.71
N ASP A 231 -0.22 -21.15 -6.68
CA ASP A 231 0.64 -21.33 -5.49
C ASP A 231 1.27 -20.00 -5.04
N VAL A 232 1.77 -19.20 -5.99
CA VAL A 232 2.32 -17.86 -5.72
C VAL A 232 1.25 -16.93 -5.17
N LEU A 233 0.06 -16.91 -5.78
CA LEU A 233 -1.07 -16.09 -5.32
C LEU A 233 -1.54 -16.52 -3.93
N ALA A 234 -1.65 -17.83 -3.68
CA ALA A 234 -2.02 -18.36 -2.37
C ALA A 234 -1.04 -17.96 -1.26
N ALA A 235 0.27 -17.92 -1.57
CA ALA A 235 1.29 -17.45 -0.63
C ALA A 235 1.27 -15.92 -0.44
N ALA A 236 0.99 -15.15 -1.50
CA ALA A 236 1.02 -13.69 -1.48
C ALA A 236 -0.21 -13.05 -0.82
N PHE A 237 -1.41 -13.60 -1.03
CA PHE A 237 -2.68 -12.99 -0.60
C PHE A 237 -2.79 -12.73 0.91
N PRO A 238 -2.34 -13.62 1.81
CA PRO A 238 -2.32 -13.34 3.24
C PRO A 238 -1.41 -12.17 3.65
N LEU A 239 -0.50 -11.76 2.76
CA LEU A 239 0.55 -10.78 3.02
C LEU A 239 0.36 -9.48 2.23
N LEU A 240 -0.81 -9.23 1.64
CA LEU A 240 -1.10 -8.01 0.85
C LEU A 240 -1.01 -6.71 1.67
N ASN A 241 -0.99 -6.77 3.00
CA ASN A 241 -0.66 -5.61 3.84
C ASN A 241 0.84 -5.23 3.79
N HIS A 242 1.69 -6.05 3.16
CA HIS A 242 3.14 -5.87 3.02
C HIS A 242 3.56 -5.69 1.55
N MET A 243 2.82 -4.88 0.79
CA MET A 243 2.99 -4.72 -0.67
C MET A 243 4.43 -4.44 -1.11
N ASP A 244 5.15 -3.56 -0.40
CA ASP A 244 6.51 -3.19 -0.78
C ASP A 244 7.48 -4.36 -0.61
N ALA A 245 7.36 -5.09 0.51
CA ALA A 245 8.16 -6.29 0.76
C ALA A 245 7.83 -7.42 -0.23
N LEU A 246 6.54 -7.61 -0.58
CA LEU A 246 6.13 -8.55 -1.62
C LEU A 246 6.77 -8.19 -2.97
N ASN A 247 6.70 -6.91 -3.35
CA ASN A 247 7.27 -6.42 -4.59
C ASN A 247 8.77 -6.66 -4.68
N LEU A 248 9.51 -6.45 -3.60
CA LEU A 248 10.94 -6.72 -3.52
C LEU A 248 11.23 -8.22 -3.58
N PHE A 249 10.53 -9.02 -2.77
CA PHE A 249 10.70 -10.47 -2.71
C PHE A 249 10.57 -11.10 -4.10
N PHE A 250 9.48 -10.83 -4.83
CA PHE A 250 9.27 -11.42 -6.15
C PHE A 250 10.29 -10.95 -7.19
N THR A 251 10.90 -9.78 -7.01
CA THR A 251 11.99 -9.31 -7.87
C THR A 251 13.30 -10.03 -7.57
N ILE A 252 13.60 -10.18 -6.28
CA ILE A 252 14.86 -10.75 -5.78
C ILE A 252 14.92 -12.26 -6.05
N TYR A 253 13.81 -12.98 -5.86
CA TYR A 253 13.75 -14.44 -6.02
C TYR A 253 13.10 -14.87 -7.34
N GLN A 254 13.03 -13.98 -8.33
CA GLN A 254 12.30 -14.26 -9.58
C GLN A 254 12.80 -15.56 -10.25
N GLU A 255 14.12 -15.76 -10.34
CA GLU A 255 14.71 -16.90 -11.04
C GLU A 255 14.40 -18.21 -10.30
N GLU A 256 14.53 -18.21 -8.98
CA GLU A 256 14.27 -19.37 -8.13
C GLU A 256 12.78 -19.72 -8.06
N LEU A 257 11.90 -18.72 -8.18
CA LEU A 257 10.45 -18.91 -8.24
C LEU A 257 9.98 -19.41 -9.61
N LEU A 258 10.71 -19.16 -10.69
CA LEU A 258 10.37 -19.70 -12.01
C LEU A 258 10.58 -21.22 -12.06
N LEU A 259 11.55 -21.75 -11.31
CA LEU A 259 11.85 -23.18 -11.23
C LEU A 259 10.86 -23.92 -10.31
N ASP A 260 10.15 -24.92 -10.85
CA ASP A 260 9.15 -25.69 -10.10
C ASP A 260 9.75 -26.45 -8.90
N SER A 261 11.01 -26.85 -8.97
CA SER A 261 11.69 -27.59 -7.90
C SER A 261 12.02 -26.74 -6.67
N SER A 262 12.31 -25.45 -6.84
CA SER A 262 12.70 -24.55 -5.75
C SER A 262 11.56 -23.66 -5.26
N ARG A 263 10.58 -23.35 -6.11
CA ARG A 263 9.48 -22.43 -5.78
C ARG A 263 8.81 -22.71 -4.42
N PRO A 264 8.43 -23.96 -4.06
CA PRO A 264 7.78 -24.20 -2.76
C PRO A 264 8.65 -23.76 -1.58
N ALA A 265 9.93 -24.13 -1.57
CA ALA A 265 10.87 -23.78 -0.52
C ALA A 265 11.11 -22.27 -0.43
N ILE A 266 11.12 -21.57 -1.57
CA ILE A 266 11.23 -20.11 -1.60
C ILE A 266 9.95 -19.46 -1.07
N LEU A 267 8.76 -19.92 -1.48
CA LEU A 267 7.49 -19.39 -0.98
C LEU A 267 7.31 -19.58 0.53
N GLU A 268 7.85 -20.64 1.13
CA GLU A 268 7.88 -20.83 2.59
C GLU A 268 8.64 -19.70 3.32
N GLN A 269 9.61 -19.08 2.67
CA GLN A 269 10.39 -17.98 3.24
C GLN A 269 9.66 -16.62 3.17
N LEU A 270 8.62 -16.50 2.33
CA LEU A 270 7.99 -15.22 2.01
C LEU A 270 7.44 -14.50 3.24
N SER A 271 6.75 -15.21 4.14
CA SER A 271 6.22 -14.60 5.37
C SER A 271 7.33 -14.05 6.27
N THR A 272 8.42 -14.80 6.41
CA THR A 272 9.59 -14.37 7.18
C THR A 272 10.25 -13.15 6.54
N TYR A 273 10.39 -13.15 5.20
CA TYR A 273 10.92 -12.00 4.47
C TYR A 273 10.08 -10.74 4.72
N CYS A 274 8.76 -10.83 4.60
CA CYS A 274 7.86 -9.70 4.86
C CYS A 274 7.97 -9.19 6.30
N GLN A 275 8.02 -10.09 7.29
CA GLN A 275 8.17 -9.73 8.70
C GLN A 275 9.49 -9.02 9.00
N LEU A 276 10.60 -9.52 8.44
CA LEU A 276 11.93 -8.92 8.64
C LEU A 276 12.12 -7.60 7.90
N SER A 277 11.26 -7.30 6.91
CA SER A 277 11.29 -6.02 6.18
C SER A 277 10.57 -4.89 6.93
N LEU A 278 9.84 -5.19 8.01
CA LEU A 278 9.11 -4.18 8.78
C LEU A 278 10.04 -3.45 9.75
N PRO A 279 9.92 -2.11 9.86
CA PRO A 279 10.66 -1.37 10.86
C PRO A 279 10.21 -1.75 12.28
N ASN A 280 11.12 -1.60 13.23
CA ASN A 280 10.78 -1.75 14.63
C ASN A 280 9.68 -0.76 15.04
N LYS A 281 8.75 -1.17 15.90
CA LYS A 281 7.60 -0.37 16.33
C LYS A 281 7.99 0.93 17.03
N ASP A 282 9.15 0.93 17.68
CA ASP A 282 9.68 2.09 18.40
C ASP A 282 10.61 2.97 17.53
N SER A 283 10.69 2.69 16.22
CA SER A 283 11.49 3.49 15.29
C SER A 283 10.81 4.83 14.99
N TYR A 284 11.60 5.90 15.01
CA TYR A 284 11.19 7.24 14.54
C TYR A 284 11.64 7.51 13.10
N ASP A 285 12.27 6.54 12.43
CA ASP A 285 12.64 6.66 11.02
C ASP A 285 11.42 6.51 10.11
N ASP A 286 11.45 7.21 9.00
CA ASP A 286 10.42 7.11 7.98
C ASP A 286 10.45 5.72 7.32
N VAL A 287 9.28 5.20 6.95
CA VAL A 287 9.19 3.90 6.27
C VAL A 287 9.74 4.03 4.86
N VAL A 288 10.72 3.21 4.52
CA VAL A 288 11.37 3.21 3.21
C VAL A 288 10.95 1.96 2.42
N PRO A 289 10.14 2.11 1.35
CA PRO A 289 9.63 0.97 0.57
C PRO A 289 10.72 0.08 -0.05
N THR A 290 11.92 0.61 -0.27
CA THR A 290 13.04 -0.13 -0.87
C THR A 290 13.88 -0.90 0.14
N ASN A 291 13.62 -0.79 1.45
CA ASN A 291 14.36 -1.54 2.44
C ASN A 291 14.07 -3.04 2.33
N THR A 292 15.13 -3.81 2.05
CA THR A 292 15.10 -5.27 2.21
C THR A 292 15.28 -5.64 3.70
N PRO A 293 15.03 -6.91 4.09
CA PRO A 293 15.33 -7.39 5.44
C PRO A 293 16.74 -7.09 5.94
N LEU A 294 17.73 -7.12 5.04
CA LEU A 294 19.12 -6.80 5.39
C LEU A 294 19.28 -5.32 5.76
N HIS A 295 18.71 -4.41 4.97
CA HIS A 295 18.73 -2.97 5.26
C HIS A 295 18.01 -2.67 6.57
N GLN A 296 16.83 -3.26 6.76
CA GLN A 296 16.03 -3.00 7.95
C GLN A 296 16.72 -3.49 9.23
N ALA A 297 17.36 -4.66 9.19
CA ALA A 297 18.12 -5.17 10.32
C ALA A 297 19.33 -4.29 10.71
N ILE A 298 19.99 -3.65 9.72
CA ILE A 298 21.08 -2.70 9.95
C ILE A 298 20.53 -1.40 10.58
N ILE A 299 19.45 -0.85 10.02
CA ILE A 299 18.81 0.38 10.51
C ILE A 299 18.36 0.23 11.97
N ASP A 300 17.74 -0.92 12.29
CA ASP A 300 17.27 -1.23 13.64
C ASP A 300 18.40 -1.70 14.58
N ARG A 301 19.62 -1.90 14.05
CA ARG A 301 20.78 -2.46 14.74
C ARG A 301 20.44 -3.78 15.45
N ASN A 302 19.73 -4.65 14.73
CA ASN A 302 19.22 -5.92 15.21
C ASN A 302 19.97 -7.08 14.55
N TYR A 303 21.05 -7.53 15.20
CA TYR A 303 21.90 -8.60 14.68
C TYR A 303 21.21 -9.96 14.57
N ASP A 304 20.17 -10.21 15.38
CA ASP A 304 19.41 -11.46 15.27
C ASP A 304 18.53 -11.47 14.01
N ASN A 305 17.86 -10.35 13.73
CA ASN A 305 17.16 -10.17 12.46
C ASN A 305 18.12 -10.15 11.27
N LEU A 306 19.33 -9.60 11.43
CA LEU A 306 20.35 -9.62 10.38
C LEU A 306 20.75 -11.05 10.04
N LYS A 307 21.04 -11.89 11.05
CA LYS A 307 21.37 -13.31 10.82
C LYS A 307 20.22 -14.04 10.12
N ARG A 308 18.99 -13.86 10.61
CA ARG A 308 17.80 -14.45 9.97
C ARG A 308 17.59 -13.96 8.54
N ALA A 309 17.91 -12.71 8.25
CA ALA A 309 17.85 -12.16 6.89
C ALA A 309 18.98 -12.71 6.00
N LEU A 310 20.17 -12.95 6.55
CA LEU A 310 21.28 -13.60 5.85
C LEU A 310 21.00 -15.08 5.54
N ASP A 311 20.18 -15.76 6.33
CA ASP A 311 19.69 -17.11 6.03
C ASP A 311 18.80 -17.16 4.78
N LEU A 312 18.21 -16.02 4.39
CA LEU A 312 17.45 -15.87 3.14
C LEU A 312 18.34 -15.44 1.96
N ALA A 313 19.61 -15.12 2.18
CA ALA A 313 20.42 -14.42 1.20
C ALA A 313 20.71 -15.26 -0.06
N ASN A 314 20.35 -14.70 -1.21
CA ASN A 314 20.94 -14.99 -2.51
C ASN A 314 21.78 -13.79 -2.99
N THR A 315 22.49 -13.94 -4.11
CA THR A 315 23.30 -12.86 -4.70
C THR A 315 22.48 -11.60 -4.97
N LYS A 316 21.22 -11.75 -5.43
CA LYS A 316 20.32 -10.61 -5.72
C LYS A 316 19.91 -9.84 -4.46
N LEU A 317 19.68 -10.51 -3.34
CA LEU A 317 19.32 -9.88 -2.07
C LEU A 317 20.51 -9.09 -1.49
N LEU A 318 21.71 -9.64 -1.60
CA LEU A 318 22.94 -9.00 -1.12
C LEU A 318 23.31 -7.75 -1.93
N LEU A 319 23.02 -7.78 -3.24
CA LEU A 319 23.26 -6.68 -4.16
C LEU A 319 22.06 -5.73 -4.33
N ALA A 320 20.90 -6.06 -3.75
CA ALA A 320 19.74 -5.18 -3.76
C ALA A 320 20.08 -3.87 -3.04
N THR A 321 19.58 -2.75 -3.57
CA THR A 321 19.90 -1.43 -3.02
C THR A 321 18.67 -0.73 -2.44
N SER A 322 18.85 -0.02 -1.32
CA SER A 322 17.92 0.98 -0.80
C SER A 322 18.62 2.33 -0.70
N TYR A 323 18.04 3.38 -1.30
CA TYR A 323 18.72 4.67 -1.52
C TYR A 323 20.15 4.51 -2.06
N GLU A 324 20.32 3.67 -3.09
CA GLU A 324 21.61 3.34 -3.72
C GLU A 324 22.66 2.66 -2.82
N ASN A 325 22.31 2.29 -1.59
CA ASN A 325 23.19 1.51 -0.74
C ASN A 325 22.84 0.04 -0.86
N THR A 326 23.83 -0.84 -1.04
CA THR A 326 23.67 -2.24 -0.64
C THR A 326 23.65 -2.34 0.89
N ALA A 327 23.26 -3.50 1.42
CA ALA A 327 23.34 -3.75 2.85
C ALA A 327 24.78 -3.61 3.39
N LEU A 328 25.80 -4.05 2.62
CA LEU A 328 27.20 -3.91 3.01
C LEU A 328 27.63 -2.44 3.07
N THR A 329 27.31 -1.66 2.03
CA THR A 329 27.64 -0.24 1.98
C THR A 329 26.92 0.54 3.07
N LEU A 330 25.64 0.23 3.34
CA LEU A 330 24.89 0.84 4.45
C LEU A 330 25.52 0.50 5.81
N ALA A 331 25.87 -0.76 6.08
CA ALA A 331 26.49 -1.16 7.34
C ALA A 331 27.83 -0.42 7.56
N CYS A 332 28.67 -0.35 6.54
CA CYS A 332 29.93 0.40 6.62
C CYS A 332 29.69 1.90 6.83
N LYS A 333 28.75 2.50 6.10
CA LYS A 333 28.35 3.91 6.23
C LYS A 333 27.84 4.27 7.62
N LEU A 334 27.11 3.36 8.26
CA LEU A 334 26.61 3.54 9.62
C LEU A 334 27.64 3.20 10.71
N ALA A 335 28.89 2.91 10.32
CA ALA A 335 29.96 2.46 11.20
C ALA A 335 29.64 1.16 11.97
N ASP A 336 28.77 0.30 11.43
CA ASP A 336 28.43 -1.01 12.01
C ASP A 336 29.40 -2.08 11.49
N GLU A 337 30.61 -2.11 12.06
CA GLU A 337 31.66 -3.07 11.69
C GLU A 337 31.19 -4.54 11.85
N THR A 338 30.34 -4.81 12.86
CA THR A 338 29.84 -6.17 13.12
C THR A 338 28.86 -6.62 12.04
N ALA A 339 27.87 -5.78 11.69
CA ALA A 339 26.96 -6.09 10.60
C ALA A 339 27.70 -6.21 9.26
N ALA A 340 28.61 -5.28 8.97
CA ALA A 340 29.42 -5.28 7.75
C ALA A 340 30.23 -6.58 7.60
N THR A 341 30.85 -7.06 8.68
CA THR A 341 31.62 -8.32 8.68
C THR A 341 30.73 -9.54 8.39
N LEU A 342 29.55 -9.62 9.00
CA LEU A 342 28.60 -10.72 8.75
C LEU A 342 28.11 -10.73 7.30
N ILE A 343 27.79 -9.56 6.76
CA ILE A 343 27.33 -9.41 5.36
C ILE A 343 28.46 -9.73 4.40
N LEU A 344 29.66 -9.21 4.63
CA LEU A 344 30.84 -9.46 3.79
C LEU A 344 31.19 -10.95 3.74
N THR A 345 31.11 -11.64 4.87
CA THR A 345 31.31 -13.10 4.93
C THR A 345 30.33 -13.80 3.99
N LYS A 346 29.05 -13.44 4.06
CA LYS A 346 28.01 -14.04 3.21
C LYS A 346 28.18 -13.68 1.72
N MET A 347 28.59 -12.46 1.42
CA MET A 347 28.91 -12.01 0.07
C MET A 347 30.09 -12.78 -0.50
N HIS A 348 31.13 -13.01 0.29
CA HIS A 348 32.29 -13.80 -0.12
C HIS A 348 31.91 -15.26 -0.40
N GLU A 349 31.09 -15.89 0.46
CA GLU A 349 30.57 -17.26 0.25
C GLU A 349 29.81 -17.41 -1.08
N LEU A 350 29.08 -16.37 -1.49
CA LEU A 350 28.26 -16.36 -2.71
C LEU A 350 28.95 -15.71 -3.91
N GLY A 351 30.22 -15.32 -3.77
CA GLY A 351 31.00 -14.68 -4.84
C GLY A 351 30.41 -13.35 -5.33
N CYS A 352 29.77 -12.59 -4.43
CA CYS A 352 29.21 -11.29 -4.76
C CYS A 352 30.32 -10.25 -4.94
N ASP A 353 30.09 -9.32 -5.86
CA ASP A 353 30.85 -8.07 -5.95
C ASP A 353 30.63 -7.22 -4.68
N VAL A 354 31.67 -6.53 -4.22
CA VAL A 354 31.69 -5.69 -3.01
C VAL A 354 31.97 -4.21 -3.31
N ASP A 355 32.14 -3.86 -4.59
CA ASP A 355 32.50 -2.51 -5.04
C ASP A 355 31.29 -1.60 -5.31
N GLN A 356 30.07 -2.03 -4.94
CA GLN A 356 28.87 -1.18 -5.04
C GLN A 356 29.06 0.10 -4.23
N ALA A 357 28.96 1.23 -4.92
CA ALA A 357 29.06 2.56 -4.33
C ALA A 357 27.69 3.12 -4.00
N ASP A 358 27.63 3.97 -2.98
CA ASP A 358 26.47 4.82 -2.71
C ASP A 358 26.37 6.01 -3.68
N HIS A 359 25.36 6.86 -3.49
CA HIS A 359 25.11 8.02 -4.35
C HIS A 359 26.24 9.06 -4.38
N HIS A 360 27.20 9.01 -3.43
CA HIS A 360 28.41 9.86 -3.44
C HIS A 360 29.63 9.16 -4.08
N GLY A 361 29.47 7.94 -4.58
CA GLY A 361 30.56 7.12 -5.08
C GLY A 361 31.39 6.47 -3.98
N MET A 362 30.92 6.46 -2.71
CA MET A 362 31.63 5.79 -1.62
C MET A 362 31.29 4.30 -1.62
N THR A 363 32.30 3.45 -1.77
CA THR A 363 32.19 1.99 -1.59
C THR A 363 32.33 1.59 -0.12
N ALA A 364 32.05 0.33 0.20
CA ALA A 364 32.29 -0.23 1.54
C ALA A 364 33.73 0.00 2.03
N LEU A 365 34.74 -0.13 1.15
CA LEU A 365 36.14 0.10 1.49
C LEU A 365 36.44 1.57 1.82
N HIS A 366 35.82 2.53 1.14
CA HIS A 366 35.95 3.95 1.48
C HIS A 366 35.46 4.22 2.91
N TRP A 367 34.27 3.72 3.26
CA TRP A 367 33.69 3.86 4.59
C TRP A 367 34.52 3.15 5.67
N ALA A 368 34.95 1.90 5.43
CA ALA A 368 35.79 1.15 6.37
C ALA A 368 37.12 1.89 6.67
N ARG A 369 37.75 2.47 5.64
CA ARG A 369 38.96 3.28 5.80
C ARG A 369 38.70 4.59 6.51
N PHE A 370 37.59 5.27 6.22
CA PHE A 370 37.17 6.48 6.94
C PHE A 370 37.06 6.25 8.45
N TYR A 371 36.46 5.13 8.87
CA TYR A 371 36.32 4.76 10.29
C TYR A 371 37.53 4.01 10.89
N ARG A 372 38.62 3.80 10.15
CA ARG A 372 39.81 3.04 10.63
C ARG A 372 39.51 1.59 11.03
N PHE A 373 38.53 0.96 10.40
CA PHE A 373 38.24 -0.46 10.57
C PHE A 373 39.24 -1.30 9.77
N ASN A 374 40.44 -1.45 10.32
CA ASN A 374 41.58 -2.05 9.61
C ASN A 374 41.35 -3.52 9.24
N ASN A 375 40.77 -4.32 10.14
CA ASN A 375 40.44 -5.72 9.86
C ASN A 375 39.41 -5.81 8.74
N LEU A 376 38.29 -5.10 8.86
CA LEU A 376 37.27 -5.06 7.81
C LEU A 376 37.83 -4.56 6.47
N SER A 377 38.74 -3.59 6.49
CA SER A 377 39.39 -3.09 5.26
C SER A 377 40.26 -4.16 4.59
N ILE A 378 40.97 -4.98 5.36
CA ILE A 378 41.76 -6.12 4.86
C ILE A 378 40.82 -7.19 4.31
N ASP A 379 39.74 -7.49 5.02
CA ASP A 379 38.75 -8.49 4.60
C ASP A 379 38.06 -8.07 3.30
N LEU A 380 37.71 -6.79 3.15
CA LEU A 380 37.13 -6.23 1.92
C LEU A 380 38.09 -6.37 0.72
N ILE A 381 39.37 -6.02 0.90
CA ILE A 381 40.39 -6.20 -0.15
C ILE A 381 40.55 -7.69 -0.50
N THR A 382 40.55 -8.56 0.51
CA THR A 382 40.63 -10.02 0.33
C THR A 382 39.42 -10.55 -0.44
N ALA A 383 38.24 -9.96 -0.22
CA ALA A 383 37.02 -10.25 -0.95
C ALA A 383 36.98 -9.63 -2.36
N GLY A 384 38.01 -8.89 -2.77
CA GLY A 384 38.16 -8.35 -4.12
C GLY A 384 37.81 -6.86 -4.28
N ALA A 385 37.60 -6.12 -3.19
CA ALA A 385 37.31 -4.68 -3.27
C ALA A 385 38.46 -3.91 -3.95
N ASN A 386 38.13 -3.05 -4.91
CA ASN A 386 39.10 -2.26 -5.66
C ASN A 386 39.45 -0.94 -4.93
N PRO A 387 40.68 -0.77 -4.43
CA PRO A 387 41.08 0.44 -3.71
C PRO A 387 41.22 1.68 -4.60
N GLU A 388 41.28 1.51 -5.93
CA GLU A 388 41.46 2.58 -6.92
C GLU A 388 40.15 3.27 -7.33
N LEU A 389 39.00 2.74 -6.91
CA LEU A 389 37.72 3.40 -7.15
C LEU A 389 37.72 4.78 -6.47
N MET A 390 37.10 5.74 -7.15
CA MET A 390 37.03 7.12 -6.70
C MET A 390 35.58 7.51 -6.41
N THR A 391 35.40 8.24 -5.33
CA THR A 391 34.16 8.98 -5.04
C THR A 391 33.89 10.04 -6.11
N LEU A 392 32.66 10.60 -6.11
CA LEU A 392 32.29 11.68 -7.02
C LEU A 392 33.14 12.96 -6.86
N ASN A 393 33.80 13.14 -5.71
CA ASN A 393 34.74 14.25 -5.49
C ASN A 393 36.22 13.87 -5.72
N GLY A 394 36.47 12.74 -6.39
CA GLY A 394 37.79 12.31 -6.85
C GLY A 394 38.71 11.80 -5.74
N LYS A 395 38.15 11.24 -4.66
CA LYS A 395 38.92 10.67 -3.54
C LYS A 395 38.81 9.16 -3.56
N ASN A 396 39.95 8.48 -3.44
CA ASN A 396 40.00 7.02 -3.34
C ASN A 396 40.04 6.57 -1.86
N SER A 397 40.01 5.26 -1.64
CA SER A 397 40.04 4.68 -0.29
C SER A 397 41.29 5.06 0.53
N GLU A 398 42.44 5.27 -0.14
CA GLU A 398 43.69 5.70 0.49
C GLU A 398 43.60 7.12 1.07
N TYR A 399 42.93 8.05 0.38
CA TYR A 399 42.65 9.38 0.92
C TYR A 399 41.91 9.28 2.26
N PHE A 400 40.85 8.47 2.33
CA PHE A 400 40.09 8.32 3.57
C PHE A 400 40.91 7.69 4.67
N ALA A 401 41.83 6.79 4.37
CA ALA A 401 42.73 6.17 5.34
C ALA A 401 43.76 7.15 5.93
N LYS A 402 44.28 8.08 5.12
CA LYS A 402 45.40 8.97 5.51
C LYS A 402 44.97 10.37 5.95
N HIS A 403 43.80 10.84 5.50
CA HIS A 403 43.34 12.20 5.78
C HIS A 403 42.96 12.34 7.26
N THR A 404 43.47 13.40 7.89
CA THR A 404 43.07 13.80 9.24
C THR A 404 41.81 14.63 9.16
N PHE A 405 40.66 14.02 9.46
CA PHE A 405 39.37 14.71 9.43
C PHE A 405 39.22 15.67 10.61
N LEU A 406 38.89 16.92 10.30
CA LEU A 406 38.65 17.99 11.26
C LEU A 406 37.21 18.47 11.18
N LEU A 407 36.76 19.28 12.14
CA LEU A 407 35.43 19.89 12.13
C LEU A 407 35.13 20.66 10.82
N MET A 408 36.16 21.17 10.13
CA MET A 408 36.02 21.86 8.85
C MET A 408 35.54 20.96 7.70
N ASP A 409 35.82 19.65 7.77
CA ASP A 409 35.36 18.67 6.77
C ASP A 409 33.86 18.39 6.90
N PHE A 410 33.30 18.62 8.09
CA PHE A 410 31.89 18.42 8.43
C PHE A 410 31.10 19.75 8.50
N GLN A 411 31.58 20.79 7.82
CA GLN A 411 30.85 22.04 7.69
C GLN A 411 29.81 21.94 6.57
N ILE A 412 28.60 22.46 6.83
CA ILE A 412 27.56 22.60 5.81
C ILE A 412 27.98 23.71 4.85
N GLU A 413 28.01 23.40 3.56
CA GLU A 413 28.38 24.35 2.52
C GLU A 413 27.41 25.55 2.52
N SER A 414 27.95 26.76 2.46
CA SER A 414 27.20 28.04 2.49
C SER A 414 26.51 28.40 3.81
N GLY A 415 26.80 27.73 4.93
CA GLY A 415 26.27 28.09 6.25
C GLY A 415 24.74 28.04 6.38
N ARG A 416 24.06 27.39 5.43
CA ARG A 416 22.61 27.17 5.43
C ARG A 416 22.28 26.10 6.48
N GLU A 417 21.12 26.22 7.12
CA GLU A 417 20.55 25.14 7.94
C GLU A 417 20.34 23.89 7.06
N ILE A 418 20.31 22.70 7.68
CA ILE A 418 19.91 21.46 6.98
C ILE A 418 18.44 21.61 6.61
N ILE A 419 18.19 22.10 5.40
CA ILE A 419 16.88 22.15 4.78
C ILE A 419 16.82 20.96 3.82
N GLU A 420 15.71 20.21 3.86
CA GLU A 420 15.52 18.97 3.08
C GLU A 420 15.97 19.12 1.62
N ASP A 421 16.66 18.07 1.16
CA ASP A 421 17.08 17.77 -0.21
C ASP A 421 18.17 18.63 -0.85
N TYR A 422 18.66 19.70 -0.21
CA TYR A 422 19.64 20.61 -0.84
C TYR A 422 20.74 21.13 0.10
N PHE A 423 21.28 20.27 0.98
CA PHE A 423 22.55 20.57 1.63
C PHE A 423 23.61 19.52 1.32
N LYS A 424 24.86 19.97 1.31
CA LYS A 424 26.04 19.13 1.21
C LYS A 424 27.06 19.60 2.23
N LEU A 425 27.83 18.67 2.77
CA LEU A 425 29.02 19.04 3.52
C LEU A 425 30.10 19.51 2.55
N LYS A 426 31.04 20.30 3.05
CA LYS A 426 32.20 20.76 2.28
C LYS A 426 32.95 19.59 1.64
N ASN A 427 33.08 18.48 2.37
CA ASN A 427 33.40 17.19 1.77
C ASN A 427 32.09 16.47 1.42
N SER A 428 31.63 16.60 0.18
CA SER A 428 30.34 16.06 -0.25
C SER A 428 30.20 14.56 -0.02
N ALA A 429 31.30 13.79 -0.13
CA ALA A 429 31.30 12.35 0.10
C ALA A 429 30.91 11.94 1.53
N LEU A 430 31.03 12.86 2.50
CA LEU A 430 30.65 12.62 3.90
C LEU A 430 29.26 13.16 4.24
N THR A 431 28.50 13.68 3.26
CA THR A 431 27.20 14.31 3.53
C THR A 431 26.25 13.35 4.24
N ASP A 432 26.31 12.06 3.93
CA ASP A 432 25.44 11.06 4.55
C ASP A 432 25.68 10.84 6.05
N VAL A 433 26.85 11.22 6.56
CA VAL A 433 27.11 11.23 8.01
C VAL A 433 26.11 12.13 8.73
N ALA A 434 25.64 13.21 8.10
CA ALA A 434 24.67 14.11 8.70
C ALA A 434 23.25 13.53 8.77
N PHE A 435 22.88 12.63 7.85
CA PHE A 435 21.57 11.95 7.85
C PHE A 435 21.50 10.79 8.87
N HIS A 436 22.65 10.32 9.36
CA HIS A 436 22.73 9.11 10.18
C HIS A 436 23.59 9.26 11.44
N ALA A 437 23.83 10.50 11.88
CA ALA A 437 24.77 10.82 12.96
C ALA A 437 24.49 10.05 14.26
N GLU A 438 23.22 9.83 14.59
CA GLU A 438 22.76 9.08 15.76
C GLU A 438 23.06 7.58 15.66
N LYS A 439 22.87 6.98 14.49
CA LYS A 439 23.18 5.56 14.26
C LYS A 439 24.69 5.31 14.28
N ILE A 440 25.45 6.19 13.62
CA ILE A 440 26.92 6.20 13.67
C ILE A 440 27.40 6.35 15.11
N ALA A 441 26.83 7.29 15.87
CA ALA A 441 27.20 7.51 17.27
C ALA A 441 26.89 6.27 18.13
N LEU A 442 25.78 5.58 17.94
CA LEU A 442 25.46 4.34 18.66
C LEU A 442 26.44 3.20 18.33
N ASN A 443 26.79 3.04 17.05
CA ASN A 443 27.69 1.99 16.59
C ASN A 443 29.11 2.21 17.09
N LEU A 444 29.59 3.46 17.07
CA LEU A 444 30.89 3.86 17.61
C LEU A 444 30.91 4.05 19.14
N LYS A 445 29.78 3.79 19.83
CA LYS A 445 29.63 3.94 21.29
C LYS A 445 29.92 5.37 21.80
N LEU A 446 29.54 6.37 21.01
CA LEU A 446 29.65 7.81 21.33
C LEU A 446 28.42 8.36 22.06
N THR A 447 27.36 7.58 22.17
CA THR A 447 26.08 7.93 22.82
C THR A 447 25.34 6.67 23.29
N SER A 448 24.22 6.86 24.01
CA SER A 448 23.29 5.80 24.40
C SER A 448 21.91 6.03 23.77
N ARG A 449 21.07 4.97 23.74
CA ARG A 449 19.68 5.10 23.30
C ARG A 449 18.90 6.11 24.16
N ASP A 450 19.17 6.14 25.46
CA ASP A 450 18.52 7.08 26.38
C ASP A 450 18.87 8.54 26.06
N GLU A 451 20.12 8.83 25.72
CA GLU A 451 20.54 10.18 25.31
C GLU A 451 19.86 10.59 24.00
N ILE A 452 19.79 9.70 23.01
CA ILE A 452 19.10 9.97 21.74
C ILE A 452 17.62 10.27 21.97
N MET A 453 16.93 9.46 22.77
CA MET A 453 15.50 9.66 23.06
C MET A 453 15.28 10.94 23.85
N ALA A 454 16.15 11.25 24.82
CA ALA A 454 16.08 12.52 25.56
C ALA A 454 16.27 13.74 24.63
N LEU A 455 17.22 13.68 23.69
CA LEU A 455 17.41 14.75 22.70
C LEU A 455 16.20 14.89 21.77
N TYR A 456 15.69 13.77 21.25
CA TYR A 456 14.53 13.77 20.34
C TYR A 456 13.27 14.34 21.01
N HIS A 457 12.97 13.91 22.23
CA HIS A 457 11.79 14.40 22.96
C HIS A 457 11.93 15.84 23.46
N ALA A 458 13.15 16.37 23.59
CA ALA A 458 13.38 17.75 23.99
C ALA A 458 13.24 18.76 22.84
N ASP A 459 13.12 18.29 21.59
CA ASP A 459 13.03 19.15 20.40
C ASP A 459 11.75 18.86 19.59
N ASP A 460 10.73 19.70 19.78
CA ASP A 460 9.45 19.57 19.08
C ASP A 460 9.61 19.65 17.55
N THR A 461 10.60 20.40 17.06
CA THR A 461 10.80 20.58 15.62
C THR A 461 11.40 19.33 14.97
N ALA A 462 12.24 18.60 15.70
CA ALA A 462 12.78 17.31 15.29
C ALA A 462 11.71 16.22 15.21
N GLN A 463 10.66 16.31 16.04
CA GLN A 463 9.52 15.40 16.01
C GLN A 463 8.57 15.67 14.83
N LEU A 464 8.53 16.91 14.33
CA LEU A 464 7.66 17.30 13.22
C LEU A 464 8.27 17.04 11.84
N ARG A 465 9.60 17.13 11.70
CA ARG A 465 10.27 17.08 10.39
C ARG A 465 11.60 16.34 10.43
N SER A 466 11.79 15.41 9.49
CA SER A 466 13.01 14.62 9.31
C SER A 466 14.29 15.45 9.23
N SER A 467 14.32 16.55 8.48
CA SER A 467 15.53 17.40 8.41
C SER A 467 15.96 17.97 9.76
N ASN A 468 15.01 18.37 10.59
CA ASN A 468 15.31 18.95 11.89
C ASN A 468 15.92 17.89 12.82
N ARG A 469 15.43 16.65 12.73
CA ARG A 469 15.99 15.49 13.43
C ARG A 469 17.42 15.21 12.99
N PHE A 470 17.70 15.16 11.69
CA PHE A 470 19.06 15.00 11.17
C PHE A 470 20.00 16.12 11.63
N TYR A 471 19.51 17.37 11.59
CA TYR A 471 20.28 18.53 12.06
C TYR A 471 20.61 18.46 13.55
N LEU A 472 19.63 18.11 14.38
CA LEU A 472 19.80 17.96 15.82
C LEU A 472 20.92 16.96 16.12
N PHE A 473 20.82 15.73 15.59
CA PHE A 473 21.80 14.69 15.87
C PHE A 473 23.16 14.99 15.26
N PHE A 474 23.22 15.49 14.03
CA PHE A 474 24.50 15.87 13.40
C PHE A 474 25.21 16.95 14.20
N LYS A 475 24.51 18.00 14.63
CA LYS A 475 25.10 19.10 15.41
C LYS A 475 25.67 18.60 16.73
N VAL A 476 24.95 17.69 17.41
CA VAL A 476 25.36 17.13 18.71
C VAL A 476 26.55 16.18 18.56
N PHE A 477 26.51 15.26 17.60
CA PHE A 477 27.46 14.14 17.54
C PHE A 477 28.67 14.37 16.64
N ARG A 478 28.66 15.35 15.71
CA ARG A 478 29.80 15.60 14.81
C ARG A 478 31.12 15.90 15.54
N THR A 479 31.07 16.62 16.66
CA THR A 479 32.28 16.93 17.45
C THR A 479 32.83 15.66 18.09
N ARG A 480 31.95 14.82 18.65
CA ARG A 480 32.33 13.52 19.23
C ARG A 480 32.95 12.59 18.18
N LEU A 481 32.40 12.59 16.96
CA LEU A 481 32.94 11.82 15.85
C LEU A 481 34.35 12.28 15.47
N VAL A 482 34.59 13.60 15.35
CA VAL A 482 35.92 14.15 15.03
C VAL A 482 36.94 13.81 16.13
N GLU A 483 36.57 13.97 17.40
CA GLU A 483 37.43 13.59 18.52
C GLU A 483 37.74 12.09 18.52
N TRP A 484 36.75 11.26 18.19
CA TRP A 484 36.92 9.82 18.06
C TRP A 484 37.89 9.47 16.93
N LEU A 485 37.73 10.06 15.74
CA LEU A 485 38.61 9.86 14.58
C LEU A 485 40.06 10.28 14.90
N ALA A 486 40.25 11.39 15.61
CA ALA A 486 41.57 11.84 16.04
C ALA A 486 42.26 10.80 16.94
N ARG A 487 41.53 10.21 17.90
CA ARG A 487 42.06 9.14 18.76
C ARG A 487 42.41 7.88 17.97
N GLN A 488 41.66 7.51 16.94
CA GLN A 488 42.01 6.36 16.11
C GLN A 488 43.35 6.56 15.39
N ASN A 489 43.62 7.77 14.87
CA ASN A 489 44.91 8.08 14.24
C ASN A 489 46.09 8.00 15.23
N GLU A 490 45.89 8.41 16.49
CA GLU A 490 46.92 8.28 17.53
C GLU A 490 47.26 6.81 17.85
N LEU A 491 46.23 5.95 17.87
CA LEU A 491 46.41 4.52 18.10
C LEU A 491 47.17 3.83 16.96
N GLU A 492 46.95 4.24 15.71
CA GLU A 492 47.70 3.73 14.55
C GLU A 492 49.17 4.12 14.55
N LEU A 493 49.50 5.33 15.04
CA LEU A 493 50.88 5.83 15.13
C LEU A 493 51.63 5.29 16.36
N SER A 494 50.96 4.56 17.25
CA SER A 494 51.56 4.02 18.46
C SER A 494 52.42 2.77 18.14
N PRO A 495 53.68 2.68 18.62
CA PRO A 495 54.66 1.66 18.21
C PRO A 495 54.31 0.20 18.55
N GLN A 496 53.15 -0.08 19.15
CA GLN A 496 52.66 -1.43 19.40
C GLN A 496 51.96 -2.06 18.17
N HIS A 497 51.63 -1.29 17.13
CA HIS A 497 51.01 -1.78 15.89
C HIS A 497 51.95 -1.86 14.68
N SER A 498 53.22 -1.46 14.80
CA SER A 498 54.21 -1.57 13.72
C SER A 498 54.81 -2.98 13.52
N ILE A 499 54.22 -4.00 14.15
CA ILE A 499 54.57 -5.41 13.93
C ILE A 499 53.26 -6.21 13.90
N ARG A 500 52.60 -6.27 12.73
CA ARG A 500 51.77 -7.40 12.31
C ARG A 500 51.43 -7.29 10.84
#